data_AF-A0A380JU62-F1
#
_entry.id   AF-A0A380JU62-F1
#
_cell.length_a   1.000
_cell.length_b   1.000
_cell.length_c   1.000
_cell.angle_alpha   90.00
_cell.angle_beta   90.00
_cell.angle_gamma   90.00
#
_symmetry.space_group_name_H-M   'P 1'
#
loop_
_entity.id
_entity.type
_entity.pdbx_description
1 polymer ?
#
loop_
_entity_poly.entity_id
_entity_poly.type
_entity_poly.pdbx_seq_one_letter_code
_entity_poly.pdbx_strand_id
1 'polypeptide(L)'
;MVKSSKQIEEDAVDYLKLALKKSKHINREISEGDKEPIWDGHIYFYKNIKKQNIDLVERIPVQVKGKDEYYKENVGYSINRNNLEHYLTEGGVLYFVVYLKDDIPTVTYASLTPKVIKKVLLASDKKKKKIKNISIHMKPLPNNEDKLNFVFLNFIQKRKYQKGFAHIDWRSQESLFENLESFDGDLEFKFIGKDYLDILDYAISGELDLYYKPKGAMIPEPLIDDIANLKIFEEKEMLVQIQGKDRVYKTTFAYKTKNDFTIDFHNGCSIKIQKTPDLVTLTLNYSLSNILSKRLDGLEFIIELQKNKGIILNRKRLEFSDENIAKIDFNFLKKAFNANIRLKELVDKLKISTDLDSTGWSQKDARTIELLYDGIVNEQVVTLDRVDYNPTQVIQFANVHVLLFLIPENEGTKSYRLYNFSDYDMVLINKDKQLFSKYETVELEQLLLIDNFNISDYLSSYLSSESKIENMDLGLLKLINYADSKHDQNTLQFCLKFAQKLVDMDKSENNILNLLQIKKRLNNLTQKDCSYLHSLMNHNSVEIRFATNCILGYKNQAIYLFENEFSDEQRERFIEYPIYNLLNL
;
A
#
# COMPACT_ATOMS: atom_id res chain seq x y z
N MET A 1 -11.05 -67.41 6.30
CA MET A 1 -12.48 -67.62 5.99
C MET A 1 -12.96 -66.40 5.22
N VAL A 2 -13.68 -66.57 4.10
CA VAL A 2 -14.22 -65.46 3.31
C VAL A 2 -15.49 -64.97 4.03
N LYS A 3 -15.52 -63.71 4.48
CA LYS A 3 -16.70 -63.12 5.13
C LYS A 3 -17.84 -62.97 4.10
N SER A 4 -19.08 -63.22 4.51
CA SER A 4 -20.23 -62.95 3.64
C SER A 4 -20.46 -61.45 3.48
N SER A 5 -21.10 -61.00 2.39
CA SER A 5 -21.41 -59.57 2.19
C SER A 5 -22.22 -58.96 3.34
N LYS A 6 -23.15 -59.74 3.89
CA LYS A 6 -23.97 -59.33 5.03
C LYS A 6 -23.12 -59.15 6.30
N GLN A 7 -22.22 -60.09 6.55
CA GLN A 7 -21.30 -60.04 7.70
C GLN A 7 -20.31 -58.87 7.58
N ILE A 8 -19.83 -58.55 6.38
CA ILE A 8 -18.97 -57.38 6.13
C ILE A 8 -19.70 -56.07 6.45
N GLU A 9 -21.00 -56.00 6.14
CA GLU A 9 -21.82 -54.82 6.39
C GLU A 9 -22.12 -54.62 7.88
N GLU A 10 -22.52 -55.70 8.57
CA GLU A 10 -22.76 -55.71 10.03
C GLU A 10 -21.48 -55.32 10.80
N ASP A 11 -20.35 -55.98 10.52
CA ASP A 11 -19.05 -55.68 11.13
C ASP A 11 -18.67 -54.20 10.90
N ALA A 12 -18.85 -53.67 9.69
CA ALA A 12 -18.50 -52.29 9.36
C ALA A 12 -19.32 -51.29 10.18
N VAL A 13 -20.62 -51.51 10.34
CA VAL A 13 -21.50 -50.64 11.13
C VAL A 13 -21.06 -50.66 12.61
N ASP A 14 -20.77 -51.82 13.17
CA ASP A 14 -20.32 -51.97 14.56
C ASP A 14 -18.99 -51.25 14.83
N TYR A 15 -18.02 -51.40 13.93
CA TYR A 15 -16.73 -50.72 14.05
C TYR A 15 -16.85 -49.20 13.88
N LEU A 16 -17.68 -48.73 12.93
CA LEU A 16 -17.94 -47.30 12.77
C LEU A 16 -18.61 -46.74 14.03
N LYS A 17 -19.63 -47.43 14.54
CA LYS A 17 -20.27 -47.12 15.83
C LYS A 17 -19.16 -47.00 16.89
N LEU A 18 -18.31 -47.99 17.10
CA LEU A 18 -17.25 -47.90 18.10
C LEU A 18 -16.34 -46.67 17.90
N ALA A 19 -15.88 -46.39 16.68
CA ALA A 19 -15.03 -45.24 16.36
C ALA A 19 -15.70 -43.90 16.68
N LEU A 20 -16.99 -43.77 16.35
CA LEU A 20 -17.79 -42.57 16.61
C LEU A 20 -18.05 -42.34 18.11
N LYS A 21 -17.86 -43.33 18.99
CA LYS A 21 -18.10 -43.22 20.45
C LYS A 21 -17.22 -42.17 21.12
N LYS A 22 -16.12 -41.81 20.47
CA LYS A 22 -15.14 -40.84 20.94
C LYS A 22 -15.70 -39.42 21.02
N SER A 23 -16.73 -39.10 20.24
CA SER A 23 -17.43 -37.82 20.37
C SER A 23 -18.56 -37.92 21.39
N LYS A 24 -18.50 -37.11 22.46
CA LYS A 24 -19.57 -37.00 23.45
C LYS A 24 -20.75 -36.15 22.98
N HIS A 25 -20.61 -35.47 21.84
CA HIS A 25 -21.59 -34.52 21.31
C HIS A 25 -22.61 -35.15 20.38
N ILE A 26 -22.48 -36.43 20.05
CA ILE A 26 -23.33 -37.06 19.03
C ILE A 26 -24.22 -38.18 19.57
N ASN A 27 -25.42 -38.31 18.99
CA ASN A 27 -26.17 -39.56 18.99
C ASN A 27 -26.14 -40.13 17.57
N ARG A 28 -26.04 -41.45 17.47
CA ARG A 28 -25.91 -42.17 16.20
C ARG A 28 -27.14 -43.03 15.99
N GLU A 29 -27.80 -42.85 14.86
CA GLU A 29 -28.93 -43.66 14.43
C GLU A 29 -28.53 -44.30 13.11
N ILE A 30 -27.76 -45.38 13.20
CA ILE A 30 -27.23 -46.15 12.07
C ILE A 30 -27.71 -47.58 12.25
N SER A 31 -28.65 -47.98 11.41
CA SER A 31 -29.31 -49.28 11.48
C SER A 31 -28.54 -50.34 10.69
N GLU A 32 -28.62 -51.60 11.11
CA GLU A 32 -28.12 -52.74 10.35
C GLU A 32 -29.23 -53.29 9.45
N GLY A 33 -28.92 -53.55 8.18
CA GLY A 33 -29.89 -54.13 7.23
C GLY A 33 -31.08 -53.23 6.90
N ASP A 34 -30.94 -51.91 7.11
CA ASP A 34 -31.97 -50.93 6.79
C ASP A 34 -32.25 -50.90 5.28
N LYS A 35 -33.50 -50.62 4.92
CA LYS A 35 -33.96 -50.55 3.52
C LYS A 35 -34.14 -49.11 3.03
N GLU A 36 -33.52 -48.14 3.72
CA GLU A 36 -33.48 -46.78 3.18
C GLU A 36 -32.82 -46.82 1.79
N PRO A 37 -33.40 -46.15 0.77
CA PRO A 37 -32.99 -46.40 -0.61
C PRO A 37 -31.54 -46.01 -0.92
N ILE A 38 -30.97 -45.05 -0.18
CA ILE A 38 -29.71 -44.38 -0.52
C ILE A 38 -28.80 -44.15 0.70
N TRP A 39 -29.36 -43.86 1.88
CA TRP A 39 -28.63 -43.62 3.14
C TRP A 39 -28.70 -44.83 4.06
N ASP A 40 -27.72 -44.97 4.95
CA ASP A 40 -27.72 -46.04 5.98
C ASP A 40 -28.08 -45.52 7.38
N GLY A 41 -28.33 -44.21 7.51
CA GLY A 41 -28.77 -43.59 8.76
C GLY A 41 -28.36 -42.12 8.91
N HIS A 42 -28.25 -41.67 10.15
CA HIS A 42 -27.87 -40.30 10.49
C HIS A 42 -27.16 -40.17 11.84
N ILE A 43 -26.53 -39.02 12.04
CA ILE A 43 -25.92 -38.58 13.30
C ILE A 43 -26.62 -37.30 13.74
N TYR A 44 -27.13 -37.27 14.97
CA TYR A 44 -27.56 -36.04 15.63
C TYR A 44 -26.39 -35.40 16.35
N PHE A 45 -26.04 -34.17 15.98
CA PHE A 45 -24.98 -33.40 16.65
C PHE A 45 -25.58 -32.39 17.62
N TYR A 46 -25.07 -32.36 18.85
CA TYR A 46 -25.54 -31.49 19.93
C TYR A 46 -24.44 -30.52 20.38
N LYS A 47 -24.85 -29.29 20.70
CA LYS A 47 -23.95 -28.27 21.24
C LYS A 47 -23.38 -28.69 22.60
N ASN A 48 -24.19 -29.36 23.42
CA ASN A 48 -23.83 -29.78 24.77
C ASN A 48 -23.81 -31.31 24.92
N ILE A 49 -22.93 -31.81 25.79
CA ILE A 49 -22.77 -33.25 26.08
C ILE A 49 -24.00 -33.90 26.77
N LYS A 50 -24.91 -33.09 27.32
CA LYS A 50 -26.18 -33.57 27.89
C LYS A 50 -27.19 -33.97 26.81
N LYS A 51 -27.00 -33.53 25.57
CA LYS A 51 -27.79 -33.90 24.38
C LYS A 51 -29.30 -33.69 24.55
N GLN A 52 -29.68 -32.55 25.12
CA GLN A 52 -31.09 -32.18 25.23
C GLN A 52 -31.60 -31.71 23.86
N ASN A 53 -32.92 -31.82 23.62
CA ASN A 53 -33.52 -31.40 22.35
C ASN A 53 -33.23 -29.93 22.01
N ILE A 54 -33.15 -29.05 23.02
CA ILE A 54 -32.81 -27.63 22.84
C ILE A 54 -31.36 -27.41 22.38
N ASP A 55 -30.49 -28.39 22.59
CA ASP A 55 -29.09 -28.37 22.20
C ASP A 55 -28.84 -29.01 20.83
N LEU A 56 -29.87 -29.56 20.17
CA LEU A 56 -29.74 -30.18 18.85
C LEU A 56 -29.33 -29.13 17.82
N VAL A 57 -28.18 -29.36 17.18
CA VAL A 57 -27.64 -28.46 16.16
C VAL A 57 -28.09 -28.88 14.77
N GLU A 58 -27.95 -30.17 14.44
CA GLU A 58 -28.23 -30.66 13.09
C GLU A 58 -28.41 -32.19 13.06
N ARG A 59 -29.19 -32.66 12.07
CA ARG A 59 -29.24 -34.06 11.66
C ARG A 59 -28.34 -34.26 10.43
N ILE A 60 -27.22 -34.97 10.63
CA ILE A 60 -26.24 -35.23 9.58
C ILE A 60 -26.55 -36.59 8.92
N PRO A 61 -26.88 -36.63 7.63
CA PRO A 61 -27.06 -37.90 6.91
C PRO A 61 -25.72 -38.63 6.76
N VAL A 62 -25.74 -39.95 6.88
CA VAL A 62 -24.53 -40.79 6.73
C VAL A 62 -24.73 -41.93 5.75
N GLN A 63 -23.63 -42.34 5.13
CA GLN A 63 -23.55 -43.58 4.36
C GLN A 63 -22.37 -44.41 4.87
N VAL A 64 -22.55 -45.72 4.96
CA VAL A 64 -21.56 -46.67 5.46
C VAL A 64 -21.32 -47.78 4.44
N LYS A 65 -20.06 -48.09 4.17
CA LYS A 65 -19.69 -49.26 3.37
C LYS A 65 -18.57 -50.05 4.04
N GLY A 66 -18.71 -51.37 4.05
CA GLY A 66 -17.67 -52.29 4.48
C GLY A 66 -16.84 -52.82 3.30
N LYS A 67 -15.54 -53.00 3.51
CA LYS A 67 -14.63 -53.64 2.57
C LYS A 67 -13.73 -54.65 3.29
N ASP A 68 -13.70 -55.88 2.79
CA ASP A 68 -12.76 -56.92 3.24
C ASP A 68 -11.40 -56.77 2.52
N GLU A 69 -10.84 -55.56 2.60
CA GLU A 69 -9.60 -55.14 1.95
C GLU A 69 -8.76 -54.30 2.92
N TYR A 70 -7.46 -54.15 2.65
CA TYR A 70 -6.60 -53.23 3.38
C TYR A 70 -6.82 -51.79 2.89
N TYR A 71 -6.84 -50.82 3.80
CA TYR A 71 -6.88 -49.41 3.40
C TYR A 71 -5.60 -49.02 2.65
N LYS A 72 -5.76 -48.25 1.58
CA LYS A 72 -4.65 -47.66 0.80
C LYS A 72 -4.93 -46.18 0.57
N GLU A 73 -4.14 -45.32 1.20
CA GLU A 73 -4.33 -43.87 1.22
C GLU A 73 -4.47 -43.24 -0.19
N ASN A 74 -3.70 -43.73 -1.15
CA ASN A 74 -3.67 -43.19 -2.52
C ASN A 74 -4.73 -43.82 -3.45
N VAL A 75 -5.61 -44.68 -2.94
CA VAL A 75 -6.67 -45.32 -3.73
C VAL A 75 -8.02 -44.71 -3.36
N GLY A 76 -8.63 -43.99 -4.29
CA GLY A 76 -9.96 -43.44 -4.09
C GLY A 76 -11.05 -44.53 -4.10
N TYR A 77 -12.14 -44.27 -3.38
CA TYR A 77 -13.31 -45.11 -3.29
C TYR A 77 -14.33 -44.75 -4.37
N SER A 78 -14.80 -45.75 -5.11
CA SER A 78 -15.75 -45.56 -6.22
C SER A 78 -17.18 -45.41 -5.71
N ILE A 79 -17.79 -44.24 -5.95
CA ILE A 79 -19.19 -43.95 -5.63
C ILE A 79 -20.01 -43.80 -6.91
N ASN A 80 -21.22 -44.35 -6.93
CA ASN A 80 -22.15 -44.19 -8.04
C ASN A 80 -22.55 -42.71 -8.21
N ARG A 81 -22.53 -42.22 -9.45
CA ARG A 81 -22.92 -40.85 -9.79
C ARG A 81 -24.33 -40.51 -9.33
N ASN A 82 -25.31 -41.40 -9.53
CA ASN A 82 -26.69 -41.17 -9.11
C ASN A 82 -26.75 -40.94 -7.59
N ASN A 83 -25.97 -41.70 -6.80
CA ASN A 83 -25.91 -41.49 -5.36
C ASN A 83 -25.32 -40.11 -5.02
N LEU A 84 -24.26 -39.69 -5.71
CA LEU A 84 -23.69 -38.34 -5.54
C LEU A 84 -24.72 -37.24 -5.87
N GLU A 85 -25.46 -37.39 -6.95
CA GLU A 85 -26.53 -36.46 -7.34
C GLU A 85 -27.63 -36.41 -6.29
N HIS A 86 -28.05 -37.54 -5.72
CA HIS A 86 -29.00 -37.59 -4.61
C HIS A 86 -28.44 -37.00 -3.30
N TYR A 87 -27.16 -37.23 -2.99
CA TYR A 87 -26.53 -36.59 -1.83
C TYR A 87 -26.48 -35.07 -2.00
N LEU A 88 -26.24 -34.58 -3.22
CA LEU A 88 -26.23 -33.15 -3.51
C LEU A 88 -27.58 -32.51 -3.19
N THR A 89 -28.69 -33.13 -3.58
CA THR A 89 -30.05 -32.59 -3.34
C THR A 89 -30.39 -32.50 -1.85
N GLU A 90 -29.86 -33.39 -1.01
CA GLU A 90 -30.07 -33.36 0.46
C GLU A 90 -29.10 -32.44 1.23
N GLY A 91 -28.22 -31.74 0.52
CA GLY A 91 -27.21 -30.86 1.10
C GLY A 91 -25.93 -31.59 1.53
N GLY A 92 -25.66 -32.76 0.97
CA GLY A 92 -24.44 -33.55 1.21
C GLY A 92 -24.64 -34.75 2.13
N VAL A 93 -23.56 -35.52 2.33
CA VAL A 93 -23.51 -36.71 3.21
C VAL A 93 -22.12 -36.87 3.84
N LEU A 94 -22.05 -37.41 5.05
CA LEU A 94 -20.80 -37.99 5.55
C LEU A 94 -20.71 -39.45 5.10
N TYR A 95 -19.78 -39.72 4.19
CA TYR A 95 -19.59 -41.04 3.61
C TYR A 95 -18.47 -41.77 4.33
N PHE A 96 -18.74 -42.93 4.92
CA PHE A 96 -17.79 -43.73 5.66
C PHE A 96 -17.48 -45.04 4.91
N VAL A 97 -16.21 -45.43 4.92
CA VAL A 97 -15.76 -46.73 4.43
C VAL A 97 -14.90 -47.39 5.50
N VAL A 98 -15.29 -48.61 5.91
CA VAL A 98 -14.60 -49.39 6.94
C VAL A 98 -13.87 -50.56 6.29
N TYR A 99 -12.55 -50.59 6.45
CA TYR A 99 -11.66 -51.61 5.92
C TYR A 99 -11.38 -52.63 7.03
N LEU A 100 -11.85 -53.88 6.84
CA LEU A 100 -11.93 -54.90 7.89
C LEU A 100 -10.75 -55.89 7.89
N LYS A 101 -9.82 -55.77 6.93
CA LYS A 101 -8.74 -56.74 6.75
C LYS A 101 -7.52 -56.48 7.64
N ASP A 102 -7.38 -55.26 8.15
CA ASP A 102 -6.40 -54.89 9.16
C ASP A 102 -6.71 -55.58 10.50
N ASP A 103 -5.67 -55.86 11.32
CA ASP A 103 -5.84 -56.38 12.69
C ASP A 103 -6.76 -55.48 13.53
N ILE A 104 -6.68 -54.17 13.28
CA ILE A 104 -7.60 -53.16 13.80
C ILE A 104 -8.25 -52.50 12.60
N PRO A 105 -9.56 -52.68 12.38
CA PRO A 105 -10.23 -52.11 11.23
C PRO A 105 -10.04 -50.60 11.08
N THR A 106 -9.76 -50.16 9.85
CA THR A 106 -9.54 -48.76 9.53
C THR A 106 -10.84 -48.11 9.09
N VAL A 107 -11.32 -47.12 9.85
CA VAL A 107 -12.47 -46.28 9.48
C VAL A 107 -11.97 -45.07 8.71
N THR A 108 -12.50 -44.85 7.52
CA THR A 108 -12.23 -43.68 6.68
C THR A 108 -13.51 -42.93 6.37
N TYR A 109 -13.40 -41.66 5.99
CA TYR A 109 -14.54 -40.82 5.66
C TYR A 109 -14.25 -39.85 4.51
N ALA A 110 -15.32 -39.40 3.85
CA ALA A 110 -15.35 -38.25 2.97
C ALA A 110 -16.49 -37.32 3.38
N SER A 111 -16.16 -36.04 3.55
CA SER A 111 -17.13 -34.97 3.81
C SER A 111 -17.70 -34.48 2.48
N LEU A 112 -18.75 -35.15 1.98
CA LEU A 112 -19.34 -34.86 0.68
C LEU A 112 -20.33 -33.70 0.81
N THR A 113 -19.83 -32.48 0.98
CA THR A 113 -20.65 -31.26 0.94
C THR A 113 -21.10 -30.96 -0.49
N PRO A 114 -22.11 -30.08 -0.70
CA PRO A 114 -22.56 -29.72 -2.04
C PRO A 114 -21.43 -29.22 -2.95
N LYS A 115 -20.49 -28.43 -2.41
CA LYS A 115 -19.30 -27.97 -3.17
C LYS A 115 -18.46 -29.14 -3.65
N VAL A 116 -18.08 -30.03 -2.73
CA VAL A 116 -17.23 -31.20 -3.02
C VAL A 116 -17.90 -32.06 -4.10
N ILE A 117 -19.19 -32.33 -3.95
CA ILE A 117 -19.96 -33.13 -4.91
C ILE A 117 -20.00 -32.44 -6.29
N LYS A 118 -20.31 -31.15 -6.36
CA LYS A 118 -20.31 -30.40 -7.63
C LYS A 118 -18.94 -30.46 -8.32
N LYS A 119 -17.86 -30.25 -7.58
CA LYS A 119 -16.50 -30.31 -8.13
C LYS A 119 -16.16 -31.68 -8.71
N VAL A 120 -16.47 -32.77 -8.01
CA VAL A 120 -16.17 -34.12 -8.53
C VAL A 120 -17.05 -34.48 -9.73
N LEU A 121 -18.31 -34.04 -9.76
CA LEU A 121 -19.19 -34.21 -10.92
C LEU A 121 -18.64 -33.45 -12.14
N LEU A 122 -18.32 -32.16 -11.99
CA LEU A 122 -17.74 -31.33 -13.05
C LEU A 122 -16.40 -31.90 -13.55
N ALA A 123 -15.50 -32.30 -12.65
CA ALA A 123 -14.24 -32.92 -13.01
C ALA A 123 -14.43 -34.26 -13.75
N SER A 124 -15.44 -35.05 -13.36
CA SER A 124 -15.78 -36.29 -14.07
C SER A 124 -16.29 -36.02 -15.48
N ASP A 125 -17.14 -35.01 -15.67
CA ASP A 125 -17.72 -34.67 -16.96
C ASP A 125 -16.67 -34.12 -17.95
N LYS A 126 -15.65 -33.42 -17.45
CA LYS A 126 -14.47 -33.04 -18.24
C LYS A 126 -13.69 -34.25 -18.76
N LYS A 127 -13.63 -35.36 -18.01
CA LYS A 127 -12.95 -36.59 -18.44
C LYS A 127 -13.80 -37.41 -19.43
N LYS A 128 -15.06 -37.64 -19.09
CA LYS A 128 -16.05 -38.31 -19.93
C LYS A 128 -17.45 -37.97 -19.42
N LYS A 129 -18.34 -37.55 -20.31
CA LYS A 129 -19.74 -37.25 -19.95
C LYS A 129 -20.41 -38.46 -19.30
N LYS A 130 -21.07 -38.25 -18.15
CA LYS A 130 -21.90 -39.25 -17.45
C LYS A 130 -21.14 -40.53 -17.05
N ILE A 131 -19.92 -40.41 -16.53
CA ILE A 131 -19.25 -41.56 -15.88
C ILE A 131 -20.13 -42.11 -14.74
N LYS A 132 -20.42 -43.42 -14.77
CA LYS A 132 -21.28 -44.09 -13.78
C LYS A 132 -20.70 -44.06 -12.35
N ASN A 133 -19.38 -44.20 -12.24
CA ASN A 133 -18.67 -44.39 -10.98
C ASN A 133 -17.54 -43.37 -10.85
N ILE A 134 -17.59 -42.53 -9.82
CA ILE A 134 -16.62 -41.46 -9.58
C ILE A 134 -15.77 -41.84 -8.38
N SER A 135 -14.45 -41.78 -8.55
CA SER A 135 -13.50 -42.08 -7.48
C SER A 135 -13.35 -40.89 -6.54
N ILE A 136 -13.54 -41.12 -5.25
CA ILE A 136 -13.51 -40.12 -4.17
C ILE A 136 -12.39 -40.47 -3.20
N HIS A 137 -11.55 -39.49 -2.86
CA HIS A 137 -10.50 -39.72 -1.86
C HIS A 137 -11.10 -39.82 -0.45
N MET A 138 -10.67 -40.84 0.30
CA MET A 138 -11.14 -41.15 1.64
C MET A 138 -10.03 -40.84 2.66
N LYS A 139 -10.33 -39.97 3.64
CA LYS A 139 -9.41 -39.61 4.72
C LYS A 139 -9.60 -40.58 5.91
N PRO A 140 -8.56 -40.99 6.64
CA PRO A 140 -8.74 -41.72 7.89
C PRO A 140 -9.56 -40.90 8.90
N LEU A 141 -10.48 -41.55 9.62
CA LEU A 141 -11.30 -40.88 10.62
C LEU A 141 -10.45 -40.45 11.81
N PRO A 142 -10.54 -39.20 12.28
CA PRO A 142 -9.75 -38.75 13.43
C PRO A 142 -10.04 -39.58 14.68
N ASN A 143 -8.97 -39.90 15.42
CA ASN A 143 -9.05 -40.71 16.63
C ASN A 143 -9.15 -39.90 17.93
N ASN A 144 -9.12 -38.56 17.85
CA ASN A 144 -9.24 -37.61 18.95
C ASN A 144 -10.60 -36.89 18.89
N GLU A 145 -11.21 -36.64 20.05
CA GLU A 145 -12.56 -36.04 20.17
C GLU A 145 -12.67 -34.66 19.50
N ASP A 146 -11.71 -33.76 19.69
CA ASP A 146 -11.75 -32.41 19.12
C ASP A 146 -11.70 -32.43 17.59
N LYS A 147 -10.77 -33.21 17.03
CA LYS A 147 -10.66 -33.37 15.57
C LYS A 147 -11.89 -34.05 14.97
N LEU A 148 -12.48 -35.01 15.68
CA LEU A 148 -13.70 -35.68 15.24
C LEU A 148 -14.91 -34.72 15.27
N ASN A 149 -15.05 -33.92 16.33
CA ASN A 149 -16.09 -32.90 16.43
C ASN A 149 -15.94 -31.83 15.35
N PHE A 150 -14.69 -31.45 15.02
CA PHE A 150 -14.40 -30.52 13.94
C PHE A 150 -14.92 -31.03 12.59
N VAL A 151 -14.80 -32.34 12.29
CA VAL A 151 -15.36 -32.93 11.06
C VAL A 151 -16.87 -32.67 10.97
N PHE A 152 -17.61 -32.93 12.04
CA PHE A 152 -19.06 -32.70 12.07
C PHE A 152 -19.41 -31.22 11.95
N LEU A 153 -18.79 -30.37 12.75
CA LEU A 153 -19.05 -28.93 12.77
C LEU A 153 -18.72 -28.28 11.42
N ASN A 154 -17.61 -28.64 10.80
CA ASN A 154 -17.21 -28.15 9.48
C ASN A 154 -18.21 -28.60 8.39
N PHE A 155 -18.65 -29.87 8.42
CA PHE A 155 -19.70 -30.36 7.51
C PHE A 155 -21.02 -29.58 7.71
N ILE A 156 -21.47 -29.40 8.96
CA ILE A 156 -22.69 -28.64 9.28
C ILE A 156 -22.58 -27.19 8.77
N GLN A 157 -21.46 -26.52 9.04
CA GLN A 157 -21.23 -25.14 8.62
C GLN A 157 -21.30 -25.01 7.09
N LYS A 158 -20.57 -25.86 6.37
CA LYS A 158 -20.58 -25.86 4.90
C LYS A 158 -21.96 -26.17 4.35
N ARG A 159 -22.62 -27.22 4.86
CA ARG A 159 -23.98 -27.61 4.46
C ARG A 159 -24.98 -26.46 4.64
N LYS A 160 -24.91 -25.73 5.75
CA LYS A 160 -25.81 -24.59 6.03
C LYS A 160 -25.80 -23.54 4.93
N TYR A 161 -24.61 -23.18 4.41
CA TYR A 161 -24.47 -22.15 3.38
C TYR A 161 -24.55 -22.69 1.94
N GLN A 162 -24.41 -24.00 1.76
CA GLN A 162 -24.31 -24.59 0.42
C GLN A 162 -25.59 -25.32 -0.02
N LYS A 163 -26.40 -25.84 0.92
CA LYS A 163 -27.59 -26.66 0.61
C LYS A 163 -28.60 -25.91 -0.28
N GLY A 164 -28.85 -24.64 0.01
CA GLY A 164 -29.78 -23.81 -0.77
C GLY A 164 -29.38 -23.62 -2.24
N PHE A 165 -28.12 -23.89 -2.59
CA PHE A 165 -27.57 -23.72 -3.92
C PHE A 165 -27.28 -25.06 -4.62
N ALA A 166 -27.78 -26.18 -4.11
CA ALA A 166 -27.52 -27.51 -4.67
C ALA A 166 -27.93 -27.61 -6.15
N HIS A 167 -29.04 -26.98 -6.53
CA HIS A 167 -29.63 -27.04 -7.87
C HIS A 167 -29.19 -25.92 -8.83
N ILE A 168 -28.33 -25.00 -8.40
CA ILE A 168 -27.89 -23.85 -9.20
C ILE A 168 -26.43 -24.05 -9.58
N ASP A 169 -26.03 -23.65 -10.78
CA ASP A 169 -24.62 -23.66 -11.18
C ASP A 169 -23.84 -22.60 -10.38
N TRP A 170 -22.72 -23.01 -9.79
CA TRP A 170 -21.91 -22.13 -8.96
C TRP A 170 -20.94 -21.36 -9.83
N ARG A 171 -20.84 -20.06 -9.58
CA ARG A 171 -19.91 -19.18 -10.28
C ARG A 171 -18.47 -19.47 -9.89
N SER A 172 -17.56 -19.13 -10.79
CA SER A 172 -16.13 -19.11 -10.50
C SER A 172 -15.67 -17.69 -10.17
N GLN A 173 -14.48 -17.60 -9.60
CA GLN A 173 -13.78 -16.37 -9.32
C GLN A 173 -13.47 -15.64 -10.63
N GLU A 174 -13.00 -16.37 -11.65
CA GLU A 174 -12.73 -15.77 -12.96
C GLU A 174 -14.00 -15.16 -13.56
N SER A 175 -15.13 -15.88 -13.54
CA SER A 175 -16.38 -15.37 -14.11
C SER A 175 -16.96 -14.17 -13.34
N LEU A 176 -16.64 -14.03 -12.04
CA LEU A 176 -16.98 -12.84 -11.26
C LEU A 176 -16.12 -11.63 -11.64
N PHE A 177 -14.85 -11.85 -11.98
CA PHE A 177 -13.88 -10.78 -12.22
C PHE A 177 -13.69 -10.42 -13.70
N GLU A 178 -14.29 -11.16 -14.63
CA GLU A 178 -14.27 -10.84 -16.07
C GLU A 178 -14.80 -9.43 -16.39
N ASN A 179 -15.67 -8.86 -15.54
CA ASN A 179 -16.16 -7.48 -15.64
C ASN A 179 -15.92 -6.71 -14.34
N LEU A 180 -14.68 -6.27 -14.10
CA LEU A 180 -14.27 -5.50 -12.90
C LEU A 180 -15.16 -4.28 -12.60
N GLU A 181 -15.73 -3.62 -13.61
CA GLU A 181 -16.67 -2.49 -13.45
C GLU A 181 -18.03 -2.91 -12.85
N SER A 182 -18.35 -4.20 -12.83
CA SER A 182 -19.63 -4.76 -12.34
C SER A 182 -19.53 -5.48 -10.99
N PHE A 183 -18.35 -5.50 -10.37
CA PHE A 183 -18.17 -6.12 -9.05
C PHE A 183 -18.83 -5.24 -7.98
N ASP A 184 -20.10 -5.56 -7.66
CA ASP A 184 -20.92 -4.87 -6.67
C ASP A 184 -21.36 -5.85 -5.57
N GLY A 185 -20.47 -6.13 -4.63
CA GLY A 185 -20.71 -7.08 -3.54
C GLY A 185 -19.48 -7.35 -2.66
N ASP A 186 -19.67 -8.19 -1.65
CA ASP A 186 -18.64 -8.59 -0.69
C ASP A 186 -18.20 -10.04 -0.91
N LEU A 187 -16.91 -10.31 -0.69
CA LEU A 187 -16.41 -11.67 -0.53
C LEU A 187 -16.40 -12.05 0.94
N GLU A 188 -17.03 -13.17 1.27
CA GLU A 188 -17.15 -13.67 2.63
C GLU A 188 -16.48 -15.03 2.79
N PHE A 189 -15.84 -15.22 3.94
CA PHE A 189 -15.34 -16.51 4.40
C PHE A 189 -16.15 -16.99 5.60
N LYS A 190 -16.37 -18.31 5.70
CA LYS A 190 -16.99 -18.93 6.87
C LYS A 190 -16.03 -19.99 7.41
N PHE A 191 -15.62 -19.83 8.68
CA PHE A 191 -14.75 -20.79 9.36
C PHE A 191 -15.11 -20.88 10.85
N ILE A 192 -14.49 -21.82 11.56
CA ILE A 192 -14.67 -22.04 13.00
C ILE A 192 -13.30 -21.91 13.66
N GLY A 193 -13.05 -20.78 14.31
CA GLY A 193 -11.79 -20.49 14.98
C GLY A 193 -11.99 -19.62 16.22
N LYS A 194 -10.94 -19.51 17.04
CA LYS A 194 -10.95 -18.60 18.21
C LYS A 194 -10.31 -17.25 17.85
N ASP A 195 -9.32 -17.27 16.98
CA ASP A 195 -8.60 -16.11 16.46
C ASP A 195 -8.93 -15.93 14.97
N TYR A 196 -9.00 -14.68 14.48
CA TYR A 196 -9.28 -14.42 13.07
C TYR A 196 -8.19 -14.98 12.15
N LEU A 197 -6.93 -15.06 12.61
CA LEU A 197 -5.81 -15.64 11.87
C LEU A 197 -5.91 -17.16 11.73
N ASP A 198 -6.77 -17.84 12.48
CA ASP A 198 -7.05 -19.28 12.29
C ASP A 198 -7.64 -19.57 10.89
N ILE A 199 -8.17 -18.55 10.21
CA ILE A 199 -8.61 -18.65 8.81
C ILE A 199 -7.49 -19.09 7.86
N LEU A 200 -6.23 -18.75 8.16
CA LEU A 200 -5.06 -19.12 7.35
C LEU A 200 -4.81 -20.64 7.43
N ASP A 201 -4.99 -21.23 8.61
CA ASP A 201 -4.86 -22.68 8.80
C ASP A 201 -5.94 -23.44 7.99
N TYR A 202 -7.16 -22.88 7.95
CA TYR A 202 -8.26 -23.38 7.11
C TYR A 202 -7.93 -23.33 5.62
N ALA A 203 -7.38 -22.22 5.13
CA ALA A 203 -6.98 -22.06 3.74
C ALA A 203 -5.93 -23.13 3.34
N ILE A 204 -4.90 -23.33 4.17
CA ILE A 204 -3.84 -24.34 3.92
C ILE A 204 -4.40 -25.76 3.89
N SER A 205 -5.36 -26.07 4.76
CA SER A 205 -5.98 -27.40 4.81
C SER A 205 -6.93 -27.70 3.63
N GLY A 206 -7.22 -26.70 2.79
CA GLY A 206 -8.22 -26.80 1.72
C GLY A 206 -9.66 -26.87 2.24
N GLU A 207 -9.90 -26.52 3.50
CA GLU A 207 -11.23 -26.56 4.13
C GLU A 207 -11.93 -25.20 4.09
N LEU A 208 -11.28 -24.13 3.64
CA LEU A 208 -11.88 -22.80 3.51
C LEU A 208 -12.66 -22.66 2.20
N ASP A 209 -13.93 -22.25 2.32
CA ASP A 209 -14.79 -21.94 1.18
C ASP A 209 -15.00 -20.43 1.03
N LEU A 210 -14.98 -19.96 -0.22
CA LEU A 210 -15.24 -18.58 -0.59
C LEU A 210 -16.71 -18.41 -0.99
N TYR A 211 -17.32 -17.32 -0.54
CA TYR A 211 -18.68 -16.97 -0.87
C TYR A 211 -18.73 -15.54 -1.41
N TYR A 212 -19.59 -15.29 -2.39
CA TYR A 212 -19.86 -13.96 -2.92
C TYR A 212 -21.24 -13.49 -2.48
N LYS A 213 -21.32 -12.26 -1.99
CA LYS A 213 -22.56 -11.63 -1.59
C LYS A 213 -22.80 -10.40 -2.46
N PRO A 214 -23.63 -10.52 -3.51
CA PRO A 214 -24.04 -9.35 -4.28
C PRO A 214 -24.68 -8.29 -3.38
N LYS A 215 -24.50 -7.02 -3.70
CA LYS A 215 -25.13 -5.92 -2.97
C LYS A 215 -26.65 -6.07 -2.98
N GLY A 216 -27.27 -5.94 -1.81
CA GLY A 216 -28.71 -6.15 -1.62
C GLY A 216 -29.14 -7.62 -1.47
N ALA A 217 -28.25 -8.59 -1.69
CA ALA A 217 -28.55 -10.00 -1.43
C ALA A 217 -28.52 -10.29 0.09
N MET A 218 -29.51 -11.07 0.57
CA MET A 218 -29.54 -11.50 1.97
C MET A 218 -28.59 -12.67 2.24
N ILE A 219 -28.34 -13.52 1.24
CA ILE A 219 -27.60 -14.78 1.38
C ILE A 219 -26.40 -14.76 0.45
N PRO A 220 -25.18 -15.02 0.96
CA PRO A 220 -24.00 -15.14 0.12
C PRO A 220 -24.04 -16.48 -0.64
N GLU A 221 -23.73 -16.45 -1.93
CA GLU A 221 -23.64 -17.66 -2.75
C GLU A 221 -22.24 -18.28 -2.68
N PRO A 222 -22.12 -19.60 -2.64
CA PRO A 222 -20.82 -20.27 -2.64
C PRO A 222 -20.17 -20.26 -4.03
N LEU A 223 -18.86 -20.09 -4.06
CA LEU A 223 -18.06 -20.19 -5.29
C LEU A 223 -17.44 -21.58 -5.46
N ILE A 224 -17.26 -21.99 -6.72
CA ILE A 224 -16.76 -23.34 -7.04
C ILE A 224 -15.25 -23.49 -6.79
N ASP A 225 -14.51 -22.39 -6.76
CA ASP A 225 -13.04 -22.38 -6.74
C ASP A 225 -12.45 -22.74 -5.39
N ASP A 226 -11.20 -23.21 -5.44
CA ASP A 226 -10.36 -23.40 -4.27
C ASP A 226 -9.52 -22.16 -4.01
N ILE A 227 -9.28 -21.88 -2.74
CA ILE A 227 -8.36 -20.84 -2.33
C ILE A 227 -6.94 -21.42 -2.40
N ALA A 228 -6.21 -21.06 -3.46
CA ALA A 228 -4.84 -21.55 -3.66
C ALA A 228 -3.83 -20.95 -2.66
N ASN A 229 -4.02 -19.67 -2.30
CA ASN A 229 -3.16 -18.97 -1.34
C ASN A 229 -3.96 -17.83 -0.68
N LEU A 230 -3.84 -17.70 0.64
CA LEU A 230 -4.43 -16.61 1.41
C LEU A 230 -3.32 -15.91 2.19
N LYS A 231 -3.27 -14.59 2.09
CA LYS A 231 -2.41 -13.74 2.92
C LYS A 231 -3.26 -12.66 3.55
N ILE A 232 -2.99 -12.38 4.82
CA ILE A 232 -3.64 -11.28 5.54
C ILE A 232 -2.61 -10.20 5.78
N PHE A 233 -3.01 -8.97 5.50
CA PHE A 233 -2.19 -7.77 5.72
C PHE A 233 -2.82 -6.95 6.84
N GLU A 234 -1.98 -6.46 7.73
CA GLU A 234 -2.40 -5.60 8.83
C GLU A 234 -1.39 -4.47 9.00
N GLU A 235 -1.88 -3.23 9.05
CA GLU A 235 -1.04 -2.07 9.31
C GLU A 235 -1.01 -1.76 10.80
N LYS A 236 0.19 -1.56 11.34
CA LYS A 236 0.41 -1.24 12.75
C LYS A 236 1.53 -0.24 12.90
N GLU A 237 1.40 0.64 13.88
CA GLU A 237 2.54 1.41 14.36
C GLU A 237 3.42 0.55 15.26
N MET A 238 4.73 0.66 15.08
CA MET A 238 5.71 -0.03 15.89
C MET A 238 6.77 0.94 16.40
N LEU A 239 6.95 0.95 17.71
CA LEU A 239 7.98 1.72 18.39
C LEU A 239 9.30 0.94 18.33
N VAL A 240 10.33 1.53 17.74
CA VAL A 240 11.64 0.92 17.57
C VAL A 240 12.68 1.79 18.27
N GLN A 241 13.49 1.19 19.14
CA GLN A 241 14.60 1.93 19.75
C GLN A 241 15.83 1.88 18.84
N ILE A 242 16.26 3.05 18.37
CA ILE A 242 17.47 3.23 17.54
C ILE A 242 18.38 4.24 18.24
N GLN A 243 19.63 3.86 18.51
CA GLN A 243 20.62 4.70 19.22
C GLN A 243 20.09 5.27 20.55
N GLY A 244 19.29 4.49 21.28
CA GLY A 244 18.68 4.90 22.55
C GLY A 244 17.49 5.87 22.43
N LYS A 245 17.08 6.24 21.21
CA LYS A 245 15.90 7.07 20.94
C LYS A 245 14.77 6.21 20.37
N ASP A 246 13.55 6.50 20.78
CA ASP A 246 12.37 5.83 20.23
C ASP A 246 11.97 6.46 18.89
N ARG A 247 11.74 5.62 17.88
CA ARG A 247 11.21 5.99 16.56
C ARG A 247 9.93 5.22 16.30
N VAL A 248 8.93 5.87 15.71
CA VAL A 248 7.66 5.23 15.34
C VAL A 248 7.71 4.89 13.86
N TYR A 249 7.51 3.61 13.54
CA TYR A 249 7.39 3.09 12.19
C TYR A 249 5.95 2.73 11.91
N LYS A 250 5.42 3.17 10.76
CA LYS A 250 4.24 2.54 10.18
C LYS A 250 4.69 1.25 9.53
N THR A 251 4.13 0.12 9.94
CA THR A 251 4.59 -1.21 9.55
C THR A 251 3.47 -2.04 8.97
N THR A 252 3.80 -2.93 8.04
CA THR A 252 2.86 -3.89 7.46
C THR A 252 3.22 -5.29 7.92
N PHE A 253 2.27 -5.96 8.57
CA PHE A 253 2.34 -7.36 8.91
C PHE A 253 1.71 -8.18 7.79
N ALA A 254 2.49 -9.07 7.18
CA ALA A 254 2.03 -9.98 6.14
C ALA A 254 2.01 -11.42 6.69
N TYR A 255 0.82 -11.91 7.06
CA TYR A 255 0.63 -13.24 7.63
C TYR A 255 0.43 -14.30 6.54
N LYS A 256 1.22 -15.37 6.60
CA LYS A 256 0.99 -16.64 5.87
C LYS A 256 0.32 -17.68 6.78
N THR A 257 0.69 -17.67 8.05
CA THR A 257 -0.04 -18.31 9.16
C THR A 257 0.06 -17.40 10.38
N LYS A 258 -0.63 -17.73 11.48
CA LYS A 258 -0.43 -17.04 12.78
C LYS A 258 1.01 -17.12 13.31
N ASN A 259 1.77 -18.11 12.84
CA ASN A 259 3.13 -18.41 13.28
C ASN A 259 4.21 -18.15 12.22
N ASP A 260 3.84 -17.81 10.98
CA ASP A 260 4.75 -17.46 9.89
C ASP A 260 4.27 -16.16 9.25
N PHE A 261 4.96 -15.07 9.58
CA PHE A 261 4.62 -13.73 9.10
C PHE A 261 5.85 -12.85 8.95
N THR A 262 5.73 -11.80 8.14
CA THR A 262 6.77 -10.80 7.93
C THR A 262 6.29 -9.44 8.45
N ILE A 263 7.16 -8.72 9.14
CA ILE A 263 6.96 -7.32 9.52
C ILE A 263 7.82 -6.45 8.59
N ASP A 264 7.18 -5.63 7.76
CA ASP A 264 7.84 -4.65 6.89
C ASP A 264 7.81 -3.25 7.53
N PHE A 265 8.97 -2.61 7.60
CA PHE A 265 9.17 -1.30 8.22
C PHE A 265 9.14 -0.14 7.21
N HIS A 266 9.02 -0.44 5.91
CA HIS A 266 8.99 0.54 4.82
C HIS A 266 10.25 1.41 4.70
N ASN A 267 11.34 1.00 5.35
CA ASN A 267 12.67 1.61 5.26
C ASN A 267 13.68 0.70 4.54
N GLY A 268 13.19 -0.29 3.79
CA GLY A 268 14.02 -1.31 3.14
C GLY A 268 14.40 -2.48 4.05
N CYS A 269 13.95 -2.50 5.31
CA CYS A 269 14.13 -3.63 6.22
C CYS A 269 12.80 -4.34 6.49
N SER A 270 12.85 -5.67 6.59
CA SER A 270 11.74 -6.48 7.08
C SER A 270 12.25 -7.64 7.94
N ILE A 271 11.44 -8.07 8.91
CA ILE A 271 11.76 -9.20 9.78
C ILE A 271 10.74 -10.29 9.52
N LYS A 272 11.20 -11.43 9.01
CA LYS A 272 10.39 -12.66 8.94
C LYS A 272 10.46 -13.38 10.29
N ILE A 273 9.30 -13.80 10.79
CA ILE A 273 9.12 -14.49 12.06
C ILE A 273 8.48 -15.84 11.78
N GLN A 274 9.15 -16.91 12.20
CA GLN A 274 8.64 -18.28 12.14
C GLN A 274 8.66 -18.91 13.52
N LYS A 275 7.49 -19.27 14.04
CA LYS A 275 7.31 -19.87 15.37
C LYS A 275 6.98 -21.35 15.23
N THR A 276 7.79 -22.20 15.84
CA THR A 276 7.48 -23.61 16.11
C THR A 276 7.26 -23.79 17.63
N PRO A 277 6.74 -24.94 18.09
CA PRO A 277 6.56 -25.19 19.53
C PRO A 277 7.85 -25.02 20.34
N ASP A 278 8.99 -25.35 19.73
CA ASP A 278 10.29 -25.42 20.43
C ASP A 278 11.21 -24.23 20.12
N LEU A 279 10.95 -23.45 19.05
CA LEU A 279 11.86 -22.42 18.56
C LEU A 279 11.13 -21.25 17.90
N VAL A 280 11.66 -20.04 18.09
CA VAL A 280 11.30 -18.87 17.27
C VAL A 280 12.49 -18.49 16.41
N THR A 281 12.33 -18.60 15.10
CA THR A 281 13.33 -18.18 14.12
C THR A 281 12.98 -16.79 13.62
N LEU A 282 13.93 -15.86 13.75
CA LEU A 282 13.87 -14.53 13.18
C LEU A 282 14.80 -14.47 11.97
N THR A 283 14.40 -13.82 10.88
CA THR A 283 15.26 -13.60 9.72
C THR A 283 15.10 -12.16 9.26
N LEU A 284 16.21 -11.41 9.30
CA LEU A 284 16.27 -10.06 8.75
C LEU A 284 16.41 -10.16 7.23
N ASN A 285 15.48 -9.55 6.50
CA ASN A 285 15.64 -9.27 5.08
C ASN A 285 15.84 -7.76 4.92
N TYR A 286 16.79 -7.37 4.09
CA TYR A 286 17.02 -5.96 3.83
C TYR A 286 17.39 -5.71 2.37
N SER A 287 17.05 -4.52 1.90
CA SER A 287 17.50 -3.94 0.64
C SER A 287 17.74 -2.44 0.87
N LEU A 288 18.78 -1.90 0.23
CA LEU A 288 19.05 -0.47 0.31
C LEU A 288 18.06 0.26 -0.58
N SER A 289 17.26 1.16 0.01
CA SER A 289 16.33 1.98 -0.76
C SER A 289 17.09 2.88 -1.74
N ASN A 290 16.47 3.21 -2.88
CA ASN A 290 17.00 4.24 -3.78
C ASN A 290 16.83 5.65 -3.20
N ILE A 291 15.84 5.83 -2.33
CA ILE A 291 15.56 7.11 -1.66
C ILE A 291 16.53 7.32 -0.50
N LEU A 292 17.25 8.44 -0.47
CA LEU A 292 18.33 8.71 0.48
C LEU A 292 17.86 8.68 1.94
N SER A 293 16.77 9.37 2.27
CA SER A 293 16.26 9.36 3.66
C SER A 293 15.90 7.96 4.15
N LYS A 294 15.18 7.18 3.33
CA LYS A 294 14.78 5.79 3.64
C LYS A 294 15.99 4.87 3.72
N ARG A 295 16.97 5.06 2.83
CA ARG A 295 18.22 4.30 2.84
C ARG A 295 19.00 4.54 4.13
N LEU A 296 19.16 5.80 4.54
CA LEU A 296 19.84 6.15 5.78
C LEU A 296 19.12 5.53 6.98
N ASP A 297 17.78 5.65 7.02
CA ASP A 297 17.00 5.06 8.10
C ASP A 297 17.12 3.53 8.16
N GLY A 298 17.06 2.84 7.01
CA GLY A 298 17.29 1.39 6.94
C GLY A 298 18.71 0.98 7.34
N LEU A 299 19.74 1.75 6.93
CA LEU A 299 21.12 1.50 7.33
C LEU A 299 21.30 1.66 8.84
N GLU A 300 20.73 2.71 9.45
CA GLU A 300 20.77 2.91 10.90
C GLU A 300 20.07 1.76 11.64
N PHE A 301 18.93 1.30 11.13
CA PHE A 301 18.20 0.16 11.67
C PHE A 301 19.05 -1.11 11.69
N ILE A 302 19.71 -1.45 10.58
CA ILE A 302 20.53 -2.67 10.47
C ILE A 302 21.79 -2.56 11.34
N ILE A 303 22.43 -1.38 11.38
CA ILE A 303 23.61 -1.13 12.22
C ILE A 303 23.25 -1.27 13.70
N GLU A 304 22.11 -0.75 14.14
CA GLU A 304 21.65 -0.88 15.53
C GLU A 304 21.38 -2.35 15.88
N LEU A 305 20.71 -3.08 14.99
CA LEU A 305 20.43 -4.51 15.16
C LEU A 305 21.72 -5.31 15.35
N GLN A 306 22.71 -5.05 14.50
CA GLN A 306 24.01 -5.72 14.57
C GLN A 306 24.75 -5.39 15.86
N LYS A 307 24.82 -4.11 16.24
CA LYS A 307 25.52 -3.63 17.44
C LYS A 307 24.98 -4.28 18.72
N ASN A 308 23.66 -4.46 18.80
CA ASN A 308 22.99 -4.97 20.00
C ASN A 308 22.64 -6.46 19.91
N LYS A 309 23.05 -7.15 18.84
CA LYS A 309 22.62 -8.52 18.48
C LYS A 309 21.10 -8.71 18.54
N GLY A 310 20.36 -7.65 18.23
CA GLY A 310 18.95 -7.56 18.56
C GLY A 310 18.40 -6.16 18.39
N ILE A 311 17.08 -6.04 18.44
CA ILE A 311 16.39 -4.76 18.33
C ILE A 311 15.22 -4.72 19.31
N ILE A 312 14.93 -3.54 19.85
CA ILE A 312 13.82 -3.35 20.79
C ILE A 312 12.62 -2.81 20.02
N LEU A 313 11.55 -3.61 19.98
CA LEU A 313 10.28 -3.32 19.33
C LEU A 313 9.17 -3.27 20.38
N ASN A 314 8.40 -2.19 20.46
CA ASN A 314 7.34 -1.98 21.47
C ASN A 314 7.81 -2.34 22.89
N ARG A 315 9.02 -1.88 23.25
CA ARG A 315 9.69 -2.15 24.55
C ARG A 315 10.02 -3.61 24.82
N LYS A 316 9.94 -4.49 23.81
CA LYS A 316 10.36 -5.89 23.89
C LYS A 316 11.61 -6.09 23.04
N ARG A 317 12.64 -6.70 23.61
CA ARG A 317 13.86 -7.05 22.88
C ARG A 317 13.62 -8.30 22.04
N LEU A 318 13.93 -8.21 20.75
CA LEU A 318 14.09 -9.35 19.86
C LEU A 318 15.58 -9.60 19.66
N GLU A 319 16.01 -10.82 19.94
CA GLU A 319 17.40 -11.25 19.78
C GLU A 319 17.55 -12.08 18.50
N PHE A 320 18.59 -11.80 17.72
CA PHE A 320 18.89 -12.53 16.50
C PHE A 320 20.03 -13.52 16.76
N SER A 321 19.92 -14.72 16.17
CA SER A 321 21.00 -15.70 16.26
C SER A 321 22.28 -15.20 15.59
N ASP A 322 23.43 -15.66 16.07
CA ASP A 322 24.73 -15.30 15.50
C ASP A 322 24.82 -15.67 14.00
N GLU A 323 24.18 -16.75 13.58
CA GLU A 323 24.08 -17.13 12.15
C GLU A 323 23.35 -16.10 11.29
N ASN A 324 22.30 -15.47 11.81
CA ASN A 324 21.60 -14.40 11.09
C ASN A 324 22.45 -13.14 10.98
N ILE A 325 23.16 -12.81 12.05
CA ILE A 325 24.04 -11.64 12.10
C ILE A 325 25.27 -11.82 11.20
N ALA A 326 25.83 -13.03 11.16
CA ALA A 326 27.01 -13.35 10.35
C ALA A 326 26.78 -13.21 8.83
N LYS A 327 25.52 -13.28 8.37
CA LYS A 327 25.15 -13.08 6.96
C LYS A 327 25.18 -11.60 6.52
N ILE A 328 25.34 -10.66 7.46
CA ILE A 328 25.31 -9.23 7.19
C ILE A 328 26.75 -8.74 6.92
N ASP A 329 27.01 -8.24 5.72
CA ASP A 329 28.30 -7.58 5.42
C ASP A 329 28.37 -6.20 6.07
N PHE A 330 28.81 -6.20 7.32
CA PHE A 330 28.85 -5.00 8.12
C PHE A 330 29.89 -3.97 7.64
N ASN A 331 30.99 -4.42 7.07
CA ASN A 331 32.03 -3.51 6.56
C ASN A 331 31.49 -2.75 5.34
N PHE A 332 30.76 -3.43 4.47
CA PHE A 332 30.04 -2.80 3.39
C PHE A 332 28.98 -1.81 3.91
N LEU A 333 28.12 -2.22 4.85
CA LEU A 333 27.05 -1.35 5.36
C LEU A 333 27.57 -0.11 6.07
N LYS A 334 28.67 -0.21 6.84
CA LYS A 334 29.33 0.96 7.45
C LYS A 334 29.89 1.93 6.41
N LYS A 335 30.56 1.41 5.38
CA LYS A 335 31.08 2.24 4.27
C LYS A 335 29.93 2.92 3.53
N ALA A 336 28.86 2.18 3.24
CA ALA A 336 27.66 2.70 2.62
C ALA A 336 27.01 3.78 3.48
N PHE A 337 26.87 3.56 4.79
CA PHE A 337 26.33 4.55 5.72
C PHE A 337 27.14 5.85 5.71
N ASN A 338 28.46 5.77 5.87
CA ASN A 338 29.32 6.95 5.84
C ASN A 338 29.24 7.70 4.50
N ALA A 339 29.19 6.99 3.37
CA ALA A 339 29.04 7.61 2.05
C ALA A 339 27.69 8.34 1.90
N ASN A 340 26.60 7.76 2.39
CA ASN A 340 25.28 8.38 2.33
C ASN A 340 25.13 9.54 3.33
N ILE A 341 25.85 9.53 4.46
CA ILE A 341 25.94 10.68 5.36
C ILE A 341 26.64 11.86 4.67
N ARG A 342 27.74 11.62 3.96
CA ARG A 342 28.40 12.67 3.14
C ARG A 342 27.46 13.24 2.08
N LEU A 343 26.70 12.39 1.41
CA LEU A 343 25.71 12.85 0.45
C LEU A 343 24.61 13.69 1.13
N LYS A 344 24.15 13.29 2.31
CA LYS A 344 23.17 14.07 3.09
C LYS A 344 23.73 15.44 3.50
N GLU A 345 25.00 15.50 3.88
CA GLU A 345 25.68 16.76 4.18
C GLU A 345 25.72 17.70 2.97
N LEU A 346 26.02 17.18 1.77
CA LEU A 346 25.94 17.96 0.54
C LEU A 346 24.53 18.48 0.26
N VAL A 347 23.51 17.62 0.38
CA VAL A 347 22.09 18.00 0.22
C VAL A 347 21.70 19.12 1.19
N ASP A 348 22.13 19.01 2.44
CA ASP A 348 21.85 20.01 3.48
C ASP A 348 22.56 21.34 3.21
N LYS A 349 23.83 21.30 2.81
CA LYS A 349 24.61 22.49 2.42
C LYS A 349 24.02 23.19 1.20
N LEU A 350 23.53 22.41 0.23
CA LEU A 350 22.82 22.93 -0.93
C LEU A 350 21.38 23.38 -0.61
N LYS A 351 20.86 23.09 0.60
CA LYS A 351 19.48 23.43 1.02
C LYS A 351 18.41 22.85 0.10
N ILE A 352 18.63 21.64 -0.38
CA ILE A 352 17.71 20.95 -1.30
C ILE A 352 16.45 20.51 -0.53
N SER A 353 15.27 20.87 -1.01
CA SER A 353 13.99 20.52 -0.36
C SER A 353 13.51 19.11 -0.69
N THR A 354 13.90 18.59 -1.85
CA THR A 354 13.46 17.29 -2.38
C THR A 354 14.41 16.19 -1.92
N ASP A 355 13.85 15.02 -1.57
CA ASP A 355 14.69 13.86 -1.24
C ASP A 355 15.40 13.32 -2.48
N LEU A 356 16.62 12.80 -2.30
CA LEU A 356 17.40 12.25 -3.39
C LEU A 356 16.95 10.83 -3.72
N ASP A 357 16.69 10.57 -4.99
CA ASP A 357 16.42 9.27 -5.57
C ASP A 357 17.60 8.81 -6.41
N SER A 358 18.15 7.64 -6.05
CA SER A 358 19.25 7.02 -6.78
C SER A 358 18.87 6.11 -7.94
N THR A 359 17.59 6.06 -8.30
CA THR A 359 17.13 5.27 -9.42
C THR A 359 17.77 5.79 -10.71
N GLY A 360 18.52 4.92 -11.40
CA GLY A 360 19.14 5.25 -12.68
C GLY A 360 20.40 6.13 -12.61
N TRP A 361 21.06 6.23 -11.45
CA TRP A 361 22.30 7.00 -11.31
C TRP A 361 23.37 6.61 -12.32
N SER A 362 23.89 7.62 -12.99
CA SER A 362 24.92 7.50 -14.01
C SER A 362 26.31 7.79 -13.46
N GLN A 363 27.34 7.46 -14.25
CA GLN A 363 28.71 7.89 -13.93
C GLN A 363 28.86 9.42 -13.95
N LYS A 364 28.01 10.13 -14.70
CA LYS A 364 27.99 11.60 -14.69
C LYS A 364 27.52 12.11 -13.34
N ASP A 365 26.47 11.53 -12.77
CA ASP A 365 25.96 11.91 -11.44
C ASP A 365 27.03 11.73 -10.36
N ALA A 366 27.76 10.61 -10.38
CA ALA A 366 28.83 10.37 -9.42
C ALA A 366 29.93 11.45 -9.51
N ARG A 367 30.36 11.82 -10.72
CA ARG A 367 31.36 12.89 -10.93
C ARG A 367 30.84 14.26 -10.51
N THR A 368 29.58 14.57 -10.81
CA THR A 368 28.94 15.82 -10.38
C THR A 368 28.86 15.89 -8.86
N ILE A 369 28.46 14.81 -8.19
CA ILE A 369 28.38 14.75 -6.72
C ILE A 369 29.76 14.95 -6.09
N GLU A 370 30.82 14.30 -6.60
CA GLU A 370 32.18 14.52 -6.10
C GLU A 370 32.61 15.98 -6.26
N LEU A 371 32.42 16.55 -7.46
CA LEU A 371 32.75 17.95 -7.74
C LEU A 371 31.97 18.92 -6.85
N LEU A 372 30.68 18.70 -6.64
CA LEU A 372 29.86 19.51 -5.76
C LEU A 372 30.27 19.33 -4.29
N TYR A 373 30.61 18.13 -3.86
CA TYR A 373 31.09 17.89 -2.51
C TYR A 373 32.40 18.65 -2.25
N ASP A 374 33.36 18.57 -3.17
CA ASP A 374 34.63 19.29 -3.05
C ASP A 374 34.44 20.81 -3.09
N GLY A 375 33.58 21.32 -3.98
CA GLY A 375 33.34 22.76 -4.10
C GLY A 375 32.47 23.37 -3.00
N ILE A 376 31.41 22.68 -2.56
CA ILE A 376 30.38 23.23 -1.66
C ILE A 376 30.60 22.80 -0.21
N VAL A 377 30.99 21.54 0.03
CA VAL A 377 31.17 21.03 1.40
C VAL A 377 32.60 21.27 1.87
N ASN A 378 33.60 20.91 1.05
CA ASN A 378 35.01 21.12 1.38
C ASN A 378 35.50 22.55 1.07
N GLU A 379 34.68 23.37 0.40
CA GLU A 379 34.98 24.77 0.02
C GLU A 379 36.27 24.92 -0.82
N GLN A 380 36.57 23.90 -1.64
CA GLN A 380 37.76 23.85 -2.47
C GLN A 380 37.54 24.48 -3.85
N VAL A 381 38.62 24.96 -4.46
CA VAL A 381 38.62 25.35 -5.86
C VAL A 381 38.53 24.08 -6.71
N VAL A 382 37.54 24.04 -7.60
CA VAL A 382 37.31 22.91 -8.50
C VAL A 382 37.69 23.26 -9.94
N THR A 383 37.98 22.24 -10.75
CA THR A 383 38.28 22.41 -12.18
C THR A 383 37.08 22.02 -13.02
N LEU A 384 36.54 22.95 -13.80
CA LEU A 384 35.42 22.73 -14.73
C LEU A 384 35.93 22.43 -16.15
N ASP A 385 35.06 22.05 -17.09
CA ASP A 385 35.48 21.71 -18.46
C ASP A 385 35.75 22.92 -19.37
N ARG A 386 35.22 24.10 -19.01
CA ARG A 386 35.32 25.36 -19.77
C ARG A 386 35.75 26.55 -18.89
N VAL A 387 35.98 27.71 -19.51
CA VAL A 387 36.51 28.94 -18.87
C VAL A 387 35.52 30.11 -18.89
N ASP A 388 34.34 29.91 -19.47
CA ASP A 388 33.39 30.94 -19.88
C ASP A 388 31.95 30.62 -19.44
N TYR A 389 31.76 29.98 -18.28
CA TYR A 389 30.43 29.79 -17.72
C TYR A 389 29.81 31.13 -17.32
N ASN A 390 28.50 31.28 -17.54
CA ASN A 390 27.73 32.33 -16.86
C ASN A 390 27.87 32.14 -15.34
N PRO A 391 28.03 33.21 -14.55
CA PRO A 391 28.19 33.10 -13.10
C PRO A 391 27.04 32.37 -12.40
N THR A 392 25.85 32.39 -12.97
CA THR A 392 24.68 31.66 -12.45
C THR A 392 24.44 30.41 -13.31
N GLN A 393 24.49 29.23 -12.70
CA GLN A 393 24.30 27.95 -13.38
C GLN A 393 23.28 27.06 -12.67
N VAL A 394 22.42 26.40 -13.44
CA VAL A 394 21.60 25.29 -12.96
C VAL A 394 22.32 23.98 -13.30
N ILE A 395 22.64 23.19 -12.27
CA ILE A 395 23.27 21.88 -12.42
C ILE A 395 22.28 20.81 -12.00
N GLN A 396 22.15 19.76 -12.82
CA GLN A 396 21.39 18.58 -12.50
C GLN A 396 22.31 17.46 -12.00
N PHE A 397 21.90 16.79 -10.93
CA PHE A 397 22.42 15.48 -10.53
C PHE A 397 21.29 14.67 -9.88
N ALA A 398 21.31 13.35 -10.06
CA ALA A 398 20.22 12.49 -9.60
C ALA A 398 18.86 13.00 -10.16
N ASN A 399 17.86 13.11 -9.29
CA ASN A 399 16.53 13.64 -9.59
C ASN A 399 16.38 15.15 -9.31
N VAL A 400 17.47 15.88 -8.99
CA VAL A 400 17.40 17.28 -8.52
C VAL A 400 18.15 18.25 -9.42
N HIS A 401 17.72 19.51 -9.40
CA HIS A 401 18.35 20.64 -10.06
C HIS A 401 18.75 21.68 -9.02
N VAL A 402 20.00 22.13 -9.05
CA VAL A 402 20.54 23.09 -8.08
C VAL A 402 21.05 24.33 -8.78
N LEU A 403 20.63 25.48 -8.30
CA LEU A 403 21.13 26.78 -8.70
C LEU A 403 22.41 27.12 -7.94
N LEU A 404 23.50 27.35 -8.66
CA LEU A 404 24.80 27.66 -8.10
C LEU A 404 25.30 29.00 -8.62
N PHE A 405 26.17 29.61 -7.82
CA PHE A 405 26.96 30.76 -8.19
C PHE A 405 28.43 30.35 -8.38
N LEU A 406 28.98 30.60 -9.55
CA LEU A 406 30.32 30.20 -10.01
C LEU A 406 31.20 31.44 -10.16
N ILE A 407 32.34 31.45 -9.47
CA ILE A 407 33.32 32.52 -9.57
C ILE A 407 34.64 31.93 -10.07
N PRO A 408 35.18 32.36 -11.22
CA PRO A 408 36.50 31.92 -11.66
C PRO A 408 37.56 32.45 -10.69
N GLU A 409 38.49 31.58 -10.28
CA GLU A 409 39.60 31.97 -9.38
C GLU A 409 40.52 33.00 -10.06
N ASN A 410 40.72 32.85 -11.38
CA ASN A 410 41.40 33.81 -12.22
C ASN A 410 40.71 33.86 -13.60
N GLU A 411 40.68 35.03 -14.23
CA GLU A 411 40.12 35.21 -15.57
C GLU A 411 40.77 34.26 -16.58
N GLY A 412 39.94 33.65 -17.43
CA GLY A 412 40.39 32.72 -18.47
C GLY A 412 40.87 31.35 -17.97
N THR A 413 40.68 31.02 -16.69
CA THR A 413 41.04 29.70 -16.13
C THR A 413 39.82 28.78 -15.99
N LYS A 414 40.09 27.47 -15.90
CA LYS A 414 39.08 26.44 -15.62
C LYS A 414 38.84 26.25 -14.11
N SER A 415 39.47 27.06 -13.27
CA SER A 415 39.44 26.94 -11.81
C SER A 415 38.33 27.82 -11.26
N TYR A 416 37.38 27.24 -10.55
CA TYR A 416 36.20 27.94 -10.04
C TYR A 416 35.97 27.66 -8.56
N ARG A 417 35.43 28.65 -7.86
CA ARG A 417 34.74 28.49 -6.58
C ARG A 417 33.25 28.34 -6.82
N LEU A 418 32.65 27.38 -6.14
CA LEU A 418 31.22 27.11 -6.21
C LEU A 418 30.57 27.59 -4.92
N TYR A 419 29.44 28.27 -5.06
CA TYR A 419 28.61 28.68 -3.94
C TYR A 419 27.17 28.23 -4.18
N ASN A 420 26.50 27.82 -3.12
CA ASN A 420 25.04 27.73 -3.16
C ASN A 420 24.50 29.14 -3.41
N PHE A 421 23.64 29.32 -4.40
CA PHE A 421 23.19 30.65 -4.84
C PHE A 421 22.57 31.47 -3.70
N SER A 422 21.87 30.80 -2.79
CA SER A 422 21.22 31.44 -1.64
C SER A 422 22.13 31.78 -0.45
N ASP A 423 23.39 31.35 -0.48
CA ASP A 423 24.37 31.64 0.59
C ASP A 423 25.18 32.90 0.31
N TYR A 424 25.12 33.42 -0.92
CA TYR A 424 25.93 34.56 -1.34
C TYR A 424 25.08 35.82 -1.49
N ASP A 425 25.28 36.79 -0.61
CA ASP A 425 24.62 38.10 -0.67
C ASP A 425 25.25 38.94 -1.79
N MET A 426 24.45 39.31 -2.79
CA MET A 426 24.89 40.17 -3.87
C MET A 426 23.75 41.00 -4.46
N VAL A 427 24.15 42.14 -5.03
CA VAL A 427 23.27 43.07 -5.74
C VAL A 427 23.86 43.27 -7.13
N LEU A 428 23.01 43.23 -8.15
CA LEU A 428 23.41 43.49 -9.53
C LEU A 428 23.38 44.99 -9.77
N ILE A 429 24.37 45.48 -10.53
CA ILE A 429 24.49 46.90 -10.85
C ILE A 429 24.55 47.04 -12.36
N ASN A 430 23.63 47.81 -12.94
CA ASN A 430 23.67 48.11 -14.37
C ASN A 430 24.64 49.26 -14.69
N LYS A 431 24.78 49.61 -15.98
CA LYS A 431 25.67 50.70 -16.43
C LYS A 431 25.33 52.06 -15.82
N ASP A 432 24.05 52.27 -15.50
CA ASP A 432 23.52 53.51 -14.91
C ASP A 432 23.58 53.51 -13.38
N LYS A 433 24.27 52.52 -12.77
CA LYS A 433 24.43 52.34 -11.32
C LYS A 433 23.11 52.07 -10.57
N GLN A 434 22.07 51.63 -11.27
CA GLN A 434 20.85 51.15 -10.64
C GLN A 434 21.07 49.75 -10.06
N LEU A 435 20.43 49.50 -8.93
CA LEU A 435 20.59 48.26 -8.17
C LEU A 435 19.44 47.31 -8.47
N PHE A 436 19.75 46.03 -8.68
CA PHE A 436 18.78 44.99 -8.97
C PHE A 436 19.04 43.77 -8.08
N SER A 437 17.99 43.00 -7.81
CA SER A 437 18.13 41.71 -7.14
C SER A 437 18.97 40.75 -7.98
N LYS A 438 19.78 39.90 -7.33
CA LYS A 438 20.45 38.77 -7.99
C LYS A 438 19.49 37.81 -8.71
N TYR A 439 18.23 37.77 -8.30
CA TYR A 439 17.21 36.93 -8.92
C TYR A 439 16.69 37.47 -10.26
N GLU A 440 17.08 38.69 -10.67
CA GLU A 440 16.82 39.16 -12.03
C GLU A 440 17.59 38.33 -13.08
N THR A 441 18.68 37.62 -12.71
CA THR A 441 19.38 36.70 -13.63
C THR A 441 18.78 35.31 -13.70
N VAL A 442 17.66 35.06 -13.01
CA VAL A 442 17.03 33.74 -12.91
C VAL A 442 15.61 33.83 -13.46
N GLU A 443 15.33 33.08 -14.52
CA GLU A 443 14.00 33.05 -15.12
C GLU A 443 13.02 32.22 -14.30
N LEU A 444 11.72 32.45 -14.52
CA LEU A 444 10.67 31.76 -13.78
C LEU A 444 10.74 30.24 -13.98
N GLU A 445 11.01 29.78 -15.21
CA GLU A 445 11.14 28.37 -15.56
C GLU A 445 12.29 27.71 -14.78
N GLN A 446 13.39 28.43 -14.60
CA GLN A 446 14.53 27.96 -13.80
C GLN A 446 14.17 27.90 -12.32
N LEU A 447 13.50 28.93 -11.78
CA LEU A 447 13.03 28.92 -10.39
C LEU A 447 12.07 27.74 -10.12
N LEU A 448 11.18 27.43 -11.07
CA LEU A 448 10.26 26.30 -10.96
C LEU A 448 10.97 24.94 -11.04
N LEU A 449 12.13 24.88 -11.69
CA LEU A 449 12.91 23.66 -11.89
C LEU A 449 13.76 23.30 -10.68
N ILE A 450 14.34 24.30 -9.99
CA ILE A 450 15.36 24.07 -8.96
C ILE A 450 14.78 23.60 -7.62
N ASP A 451 15.55 22.76 -6.93
CA ASP A 451 15.21 22.17 -5.64
C ASP A 451 15.86 22.91 -4.45
N ASN A 452 16.76 23.86 -4.71
CA ASN A 452 17.40 24.70 -3.69
C ASN A 452 16.89 26.15 -3.66
N PHE A 453 15.66 26.39 -4.13
CA PHE A 453 15.07 27.73 -4.07
C PHE A 453 14.81 28.15 -2.62
N ASN A 454 15.39 29.28 -2.21
CA ASN A 454 15.22 29.83 -0.88
C ASN A 454 14.39 31.11 -0.94
N ILE A 455 13.12 31.02 -0.53
CA ILE A 455 12.18 32.15 -0.55
C ILE A 455 12.64 33.28 0.40
N SER A 456 13.31 32.95 1.51
CA SER A 456 13.78 33.98 2.44
C SER A 456 14.91 34.80 1.84
N ASP A 457 15.84 34.15 1.14
CA ASP A 457 16.90 34.83 0.37
C ASP A 457 16.34 35.61 -0.83
N TYR A 458 15.32 35.07 -1.50
CA TYR A 458 14.58 35.81 -2.54
C TYR A 458 14.03 37.12 -1.99
N LEU A 459 13.32 37.08 -0.86
CA LEU A 459 12.77 38.28 -0.24
C LEU A 459 13.85 39.25 0.25
N SER A 460 14.91 38.77 0.89
CA SER A 460 16.00 39.64 1.34
C SER A 460 16.65 40.35 0.15
N SER A 461 16.87 39.66 -0.97
CA SER A 461 17.50 40.26 -2.16
C SER A 461 16.79 41.50 -2.72
N TYR A 462 15.46 41.61 -2.54
CA TYR A 462 14.70 42.80 -2.93
C TYR A 462 14.49 43.80 -1.78
N LEU A 463 14.43 43.33 -0.52
CA LEU A 463 13.91 44.12 0.61
C LEU A 463 14.95 44.51 1.66
N SER A 464 16.18 43.97 1.62
CA SER A 464 17.20 44.19 2.67
C SER A 464 18.09 45.40 2.42
N SER A 465 18.11 45.94 1.21
CA SER A 465 18.97 47.07 0.84
C SER A 465 18.42 48.39 1.39
N GLU A 466 19.31 49.21 1.98
CA GLU A 466 19.00 50.60 2.35
C GLU A 466 18.75 51.48 1.11
N SER A 467 19.27 51.06 -0.04
CA SER A 467 19.10 51.73 -1.34
C SER A 467 17.98 51.09 -2.15
N LYS A 468 17.31 51.89 -2.99
CA LYS A 468 16.21 51.45 -3.85
C LYS A 468 16.69 50.35 -4.81
N ILE A 469 16.04 49.19 -4.73
CA ILE A 469 16.17 48.11 -5.72
C ILE A 469 15.14 48.36 -6.82
N GLU A 470 15.54 48.27 -8.08
CA GLU A 470 14.63 48.37 -9.21
C GLU A 470 13.88 47.04 -9.43
N ASN A 471 12.76 47.08 -10.19
CA ASN A 471 11.93 45.92 -10.54
C ASN A 471 11.32 45.14 -9.36
N MET A 472 11.14 45.76 -8.19
CA MET A 472 10.58 45.04 -7.02
C MET A 472 9.14 44.55 -7.26
N ASP A 473 8.36 45.29 -8.05
CA ASP A 473 7.03 44.89 -8.48
C ASP A 473 7.08 43.68 -9.41
N LEU A 474 7.98 43.65 -10.39
CA LEU A 474 8.19 42.50 -11.27
C LEU A 474 8.68 41.27 -10.49
N GLY A 475 9.56 41.46 -9.51
CA GLY A 475 9.98 40.40 -8.58
C GLY A 475 8.81 39.82 -7.80
N LEU A 476 7.90 40.67 -7.30
CA LEU A 476 6.66 40.19 -6.67
C LEU A 476 5.80 39.39 -7.66
N LEU A 477 5.59 39.89 -8.89
CA LEU A 477 4.79 39.19 -9.90
C LEU A 477 5.40 37.82 -10.25
N LYS A 478 6.73 37.74 -10.40
CA LYS A 478 7.46 36.48 -10.63
C LYS A 478 7.24 35.49 -9.48
N LEU A 479 7.27 35.95 -8.23
CA LEU A 479 7.01 35.09 -7.06
C LEU A 479 5.54 34.62 -6.95
N ILE A 480 4.57 35.46 -7.34
CA ILE A 480 3.16 35.04 -7.39
C ILE A 480 2.97 33.97 -8.48
N ASN A 481 3.53 34.16 -9.67
CA ASN A 481 3.50 33.14 -10.73
C ASN A 481 4.12 31.82 -10.26
N TYR A 482 5.27 31.88 -9.58
CA TYR A 482 5.89 30.70 -8.97
C TYR A 482 4.93 29.98 -8.01
N ALA A 483 4.28 30.73 -7.12
CA ALA A 483 3.35 30.18 -6.14
C ALA A 483 2.11 29.54 -6.79
N ASP A 484 1.56 30.19 -7.83
CA ASP A 484 0.43 29.69 -8.60
C ASP A 484 0.78 28.38 -9.31
N SER A 485 1.95 28.30 -9.96
CA SER A 485 2.41 27.09 -10.66
C SER A 485 2.71 25.92 -9.73
N LYS A 486 3.19 26.17 -8.50
CA LYS A 486 3.48 25.14 -7.50
C LYS A 486 2.27 24.79 -6.62
N HIS A 487 1.17 25.54 -6.73
CA HIS A 487 0.03 25.47 -5.82
C HIS A 487 0.43 25.60 -4.34
N ASP A 488 1.43 26.42 -4.04
CA ASP A 488 2.02 26.54 -2.71
C ASP A 488 1.43 27.72 -1.91
N GLN A 489 0.53 27.40 -0.98
CA GLN A 489 -0.05 28.38 -0.08
C GLN A 489 0.97 29.03 0.87
N ASN A 490 2.06 28.35 1.21
CA ASN A 490 3.09 28.93 2.07
C ASN A 490 3.84 30.05 1.33
N THR A 491 4.20 29.83 0.05
CA THR A 491 4.80 30.88 -0.77
C THR A 491 3.85 32.07 -0.94
N LEU A 492 2.54 31.87 -1.10
CA LEU A 492 1.58 32.98 -1.14
C LEU A 492 1.58 33.86 0.12
N GLN A 493 1.85 33.29 1.31
CA GLN A 493 2.02 34.07 2.54
C GLN A 493 3.30 34.94 2.50
N PHE A 494 4.37 34.46 1.87
CA PHE A 494 5.57 35.26 1.62
C PHE A 494 5.30 36.37 0.59
N CYS A 495 4.55 36.09 -0.47
CA CYS A 495 4.07 37.11 -1.41
C CYS A 495 3.28 38.20 -0.69
N LEU A 496 2.38 37.83 0.24
CA LEU A 496 1.58 38.78 1.00
C LEU A 496 2.47 39.74 1.82
N LYS A 497 3.50 39.22 2.49
CA LYS A 497 4.48 40.04 3.22
C LYS A 497 5.27 40.97 2.29
N PHE A 498 5.67 40.48 1.12
CA PHE A 498 6.39 41.27 0.13
C PHE A 498 5.49 42.40 -0.40
N ALA A 499 4.27 42.09 -0.83
CA ALA A 499 3.31 43.07 -1.32
C ALA A 499 2.97 44.14 -0.27
N GLN A 500 2.81 43.75 1.00
CA GLN A 500 2.57 44.71 2.08
C GLN A 500 3.72 45.71 2.20
N LYS A 501 4.97 45.24 2.15
CA LYS A 501 6.14 46.14 2.17
C LYS A 501 6.17 47.08 0.97
N LEU A 502 5.80 46.61 -0.23
CA LEU A 502 5.71 47.49 -1.41
C LEU A 502 4.66 48.58 -1.22
N VAL A 503 3.48 48.25 -0.69
CA VAL A 503 2.43 49.23 -0.38
C VAL A 503 2.86 50.23 0.69
N ASP A 504 3.64 49.78 1.69
CA ASP A 504 4.15 50.65 2.74
C ASP A 504 5.19 51.65 2.20
N MET A 505 5.98 51.25 1.18
CA MET A 505 6.95 52.11 0.48
C MET A 505 6.28 53.05 -0.53
N ASP A 506 5.34 52.54 -1.32
CA ASP A 506 4.60 53.26 -2.36
C ASP A 506 3.15 52.78 -2.46
N LYS A 507 2.21 53.70 -2.23
CA LYS A 507 0.76 53.43 -2.22
C LYS A 507 0.09 53.59 -3.59
N SER A 508 0.84 53.37 -4.68
CA SER A 508 0.28 53.33 -6.03
C SER A 508 -0.83 52.29 -6.18
N GLU A 509 -1.79 52.52 -7.10
CA GLU A 509 -2.88 51.57 -7.30
C GLU A 509 -2.36 50.17 -7.69
N ASN A 510 -1.28 50.09 -8.47
CA ASN A 510 -0.67 48.83 -8.89
C ASN A 510 -0.19 47.99 -7.69
N ASN A 511 0.49 48.60 -6.71
CA ASN A 511 0.94 47.89 -5.51
C ASN A 511 -0.24 47.41 -4.67
N ILE A 512 -1.29 48.23 -4.55
CA ILE A 512 -2.51 47.84 -3.83
C ILE A 512 -3.21 46.69 -4.56
N LEU A 513 -3.37 46.76 -5.88
CA LEU A 513 -3.96 45.68 -6.68
C LEU A 513 -3.14 44.39 -6.57
N ASN A 514 -1.81 44.48 -6.57
CA ASN A 514 -0.90 43.34 -6.33
C ASN A 514 -1.12 42.70 -4.95
N LEU A 515 -1.30 43.50 -3.90
CA LEU A 515 -1.67 43.01 -2.58
C LEU A 515 -3.05 42.32 -2.59
N LEU A 516 -4.04 42.92 -3.23
CA LEU A 516 -5.42 42.41 -3.27
C LEU A 516 -5.56 41.12 -4.09
N GLN A 517 -4.82 40.96 -5.19
CA GLN A 517 -4.83 39.70 -5.93
C GLN A 517 -4.22 38.54 -5.15
N ILE A 518 -3.28 38.79 -4.23
CA ILE A 518 -2.75 37.76 -3.33
C ILE A 518 -3.80 37.42 -2.26
N LYS A 519 -4.44 38.43 -1.67
CA LYS A 519 -5.56 38.20 -0.73
C LYS A 519 -6.68 37.39 -1.37
N LYS A 520 -6.99 37.61 -2.65
CA LYS A 520 -7.96 36.81 -3.40
C LYS A 520 -7.57 35.33 -3.42
N ARG A 521 -6.32 35.01 -3.79
CA ARG A 521 -5.80 33.63 -3.81
C ARG A 521 -5.84 32.96 -2.45
N LEU A 522 -5.59 33.73 -1.39
CA LEU A 522 -5.65 33.27 -0.01
C LEU A 522 -7.08 33.24 0.58
N ASN A 523 -8.11 33.59 -0.20
CA ASN A 523 -9.50 33.75 0.27
C ASN A 523 -9.66 34.71 1.47
N ASN A 524 -8.83 35.76 1.50
CA ASN A 524 -8.72 36.74 2.59
C ASN A 524 -9.14 38.17 2.20
N LEU A 525 -9.94 38.33 1.14
CA LEU A 525 -10.50 39.65 0.79
C LEU A 525 -11.56 40.07 1.81
N THR A 526 -11.38 41.27 2.36
CA THR A 526 -12.33 41.88 3.30
C THR A 526 -13.37 42.74 2.58
N GLN A 527 -14.45 43.11 3.29
CA GLN A 527 -15.44 44.05 2.74
C GLN A 527 -14.83 45.40 2.36
N LYS A 528 -13.83 45.89 3.13
CA LYS A 528 -13.10 47.12 2.81
C LYS A 528 -12.30 46.98 1.51
N ASP A 529 -11.66 45.83 1.31
CA ASP A 529 -10.95 45.54 0.07
C ASP A 529 -11.91 45.54 -1.14
N CYS A 530 -13.09 44.91 -1.00
CA CYS A 530 -14.12 44.92 -2.04
C CYS A 530 -14.66 46.33 -2.32
N SER A 531 -14.90 47.15 -1.29
CA SER A 531 -15.33 48.54 -1.47
C SER A 531 -14.29 49.38 -2.22
N TYR A 532 -13.00 49.19 -1.91
CA TYR A 532 -11.92 49.84 -2.65
C TYR A 532 -11.89 49.39 -4.12
N LEU A 533 -11.97 48.09 -4.39
CA LEU A 533 -12.05 47.56 -5.76
C LEU A 533 -13.24 48.14 -6.53
N HIS A 534 -14.42 48.23 -5.91
CA HIS A 534 -15.58 48.85 -6.56
C HIS A 534 -15.36 50.32 -6.94
N SER A 535 -14.58 51.07 -6.15
CA SER A 535 -14.23 52.46 -6.50
C SER A 535 -13.36 52.57 -7.77
N LEU A 536 -12.65 51.49 -8.13
CA LEU A 536 -11.78 51.43 -9.31
C LEU A 536 -12.48 50.92 -10.59
N MET A 537 -13.76 50.52 -10.52
CA MET A 537 -14.48 49.96 -11.67
C MET A 537 -14.57 50.91 -12.88
N ASN A 538 -14.59 52.22 -12.63
CA ASN A 538 -14.64 53.27 -13.66
C ASN A 538 -13.32 54.05 -13.76
N HIS A 539 -12.20 53.46 -13.33
CA HIS A 539 -10.88 54.09 -13.40
C HIS A 539 -10.47 54.36 -14.86
N ASN A 540 -9.67 55.39 -15.14
CA ASN A 540 -9.29 55.77 -16.51
C ASN A 540 -8.41 54.72 -17.21
N SER A 541 -7.49 54.08 -16.48
CA SER A 541 -6.64 53.00 -17.01
C SER A 541 -7.43 51.70 -17.18
N VAL A 542 -7.35 51.13 -18.39
CA VAL A 542 -7.96 49.85 -18.75
C VAL A 542 -7.34 48.70 -17.96
N GLU A 543 -6.04 48.76 -17.65
CA GLU A 543 -5.33 47.76 -16.85
C GLU A 543 -5.86 47.68 -15.41
N ILE A 544 -6.10 48.84 -14.78
CA ILE A 544 -6.67 48.91 -13.44
C ILE A 544 -8.10 48.38 -13.42
N ARG A 545 -8.92 48.73 -14.43
CA ARG A 545 -10.28 48.17 -14.57
C ARG A 545 -10.24 46.65 -14.76
N PHE A 546 -9.34 46.15 -15.60
CA PHE A 546 -9.17 44.71 -15.84
C PHE A 546 -8.76 43.96 -14.56
N ALA A 547 -7.70 44.41 -13.88
CA ALA A 547 -7.23 43.80 -12.64
C ALA A 547 -8.32 43.79 -11.56
N THR A 548 -9.08 44.89 -11.45
CA THR A 548 -10.22 45.00 -10.53
C THR A 548 -11.29 43.94 -10.80
N ASN A 549 -11.69 43.78 -12.06
CA ASN A 549 -12.68 42.78 -12.45
C ASN A 549 -12.18 41.34 -12.21
N CYS A 550 -10.90 41.05 -12.49
CA CYS A 550 -10.27 39.77 -12.19
C CYS A 550 -10.33 39.44 -10.68
N ILE A 551 -9.97 40.38 -9.82
CA ILE A 551 -9.95 40.18 -8.36
C ILE A 551 -11.38 39.98 -7.81
N LEU A 552 -12.34 40.77 -8.28
CA LEU A 552 -13.75 40.64 -7.89
C LEU A 552 -14.41 39.35 -8.43
N GLY A 553 -13.85 38.73 -9.47
CA GLY A 553 -14.40 37.53 -10.11
C GLY A 553 -15.42 37.81 -11.21
N TYR A 554 -15.44 39.04 -11.75
CA TYR A 554 -16.30 39.45 -12.86
C TYR A 554 -15.68 39.06 -14.21
N LYS A 555 -15.64 37.74 -14.48
CA LYS A 555 -14.91 37.16 -15.61
C LYS A 555 -15.32 37.73 -16.97
N ASN A 556 -16.62 37.83 -17.24
CA ASN A 556 -17.12 38.32 -18.53
C ASN A 556 -16.70 39.76 -18.80
N GLN A 557 -16.74 40.62 -17.77
CA GLN A 557 -16.30 42.00 -17.86
C GLN A 557 -14.79 42.08 -18.05
N ALA A 558 -14.00 41.29 -17.32
CA ALA A 558 -12.56 41.24 -17.49
C ALA A 558 -12.16 40.80 -18.91
N ILE A 559 -12.78 39.74 -19.44
CA ILE A 559 -12.53 39.25 -20.81
C ILE A 559 -12.90 40.32 -21.83
N TYR A 560 -14.05 40.98 -21.68
CA TYR A 560 -14.44 42.06 -22.58
C TYR A 560 -13.40 43.19 -22.63
N LEU A 561 -12.93 43.66 -21.47
CA LEU A 561 -11.89 44.69 -21.38
C LEU A 561 -10.59 44.24 -22.05
N PHE A 562 -10.17 43.01 -21.78
CA PHE A 562 -8.94 42.43 -22.32
C PHE A 562 -8.98 42.26 -23.84
N GLU A 563 -10.12 41.85 -24.40
CA GLU A 563 -10.24 41.60 -25.84
C GLU A 563 -10.45 42.88 -26.66
N ASN A 564 -11.18 43.86 -26.11
CA ASN A 564 -11.70 45.00 -26.87
C ASN A 564 -11.04 46.34 -26.54
N GLU A 565 -10.44 46.50 -25.36
CA GLU A 565 -9.90 47.79 -24.90
C GLU A 565 -8.38 47.77 -24.67
N PHE A 566 -7.73 46.61 -24.60
CA PHE A 566 -6.28 46.51 -24.54
C PHE A 566 -5.65 46.64 -25.94
N SER A 567 -4.49 47.28 -26.01
CA SER A 567 -3.60 47.20 -27.16
C SER A 567 -2.92 45.83 -27.27
N ASP A 568 -2.38 45.50 -28.45
CA ASP A 568 -1.64 44.25 -28.67
C ASP A 568 -0.48 44.09 -27.67
N GLU A 569 0.32 45.13 -27.46
CA GLU A 569 1.43 45.15 -26.51
C GLU A 569 0.96 44.95 -25.05
N GLN A 570 -0.16 45.58 -24.66
CA GLN A 570 -0.73 45.38 -23.33
C GLN A 570 -1.19 43.93 -23.13
N ARG A 571 -1.78 43.31 -24.16
CA ARG A 571 -2.22 41.90 -24.11
C ARG A 571 -1.03 40.96 -23.96
N GLU A 572 0.00 41.12 -24.77
CA GLU A 572 1.22 40.30 -24.71
C GLU A 572 1.84 40.34 -23.32
N ARG A 573 1.97 41.53 -22.73
CA ARG A 573 2.52 41.70 -21.38
C ARG A 573 1.63 41.14 -20.27
N PHE A 574 0.31 41.37 -20.34
CA PHE A 574 -0.59 40.97 -19.25
C PHE A 574 -0.85 39.46 -19.19
N ILE A 575 -0.66 38.73 -20.29
CA ILE A 575 -0.72 37.26 -20.28
C ILE A 575 0.35 36.67 -19.37
N GLU A 576 1.52 37.30 -19.28
CA GLU A 576 2.61 36.86 -18.40
C GLU A 576 2.37 37.23 -16.92
N TYR A 577 1.44 38.17 -16.65
CA TYR A 577 1.18 38.62 -15.29
C TYR A 577 0.23 37.68 -14.54
N PRO A 578 0.50 37.43 -13.23
CA PRO A 578 -0.30 36.52 -12.43
C PRO A 578 -1.78 36.92 -12.35
N ILE A 579 -2.10 38.21 -12.50
CA ILE A 579 -3.48 38.70 -12.46
C ILE A 579 -4.37 38.04 -13.52
N TYR A 580 -3.80 37.66 -14.68
CA TYR A 580 -4.51 36.99 -15.76
C TYR A 580 -4.95 35.58 -15.37
N ASN A 581 -4.15 34.87 -14.57
CA ASN A 581 -4.48 33.51 -14.09
C ASN A 581 -5.76 33.46 -13.25
N LEU A 582 -6.20 34.59 -12.67
CA LEU A 582 -7.47 34.68 -11.92
C LEU A 582 -8.71 34.47 -12.80
N LEU A 583 -8.59 34.55 -14.12
CA LEU A 583 -9.70 34.22 -15.03
C LEU A 583 -10.02 32.72 -15.04
N ASN A 584 -9.02 31.88 -14.77
CA ASN A 584 -9.12 30.42 -14.82
C ASN A 584 -9.45 29.77 -13.46
N LEU A 585 -9.27 30.52 -12.35
CA LEU A 585 -9.73 30.15 -11.01
C LEU A 585 -11.23 30.37 -10.86
#